data_AF-A0A0C3PE27-F1
#
_entry.id   AF-A0A0C3PE27-F1
#
_cell.length_a   1.000
_cell.length_b   1.000
_cell.length_c   1.000
_cell.angle_alpha   90.00
_cell.angle_beta   90.00
_cell.angle_gamma   90.00
#
_symmetry.space_group_name_H-M   'P 1'
#
loop_
_entity.id
_entity.type
_entity.pdbx_description
1 polymer ?
#
loop_
_entity_poly.entity_id
_entity_poly.type
_entity_poly.pdbx_seq_one_letter_code
_entity_poly.pdbx_strand_id
1 'polypeptide(L)'
;EPATLPPSERIIVLCDVGWISQLWGPIVIERSGGRVTIRDLLERIYAFFQTHLTAAEVEHISSLEPNNYGLLVDAYQRRTTQRRLGVLRDWEWREGMRRVDCLGDRRWWWGVWVTYNSDETWHLNLGFMN
;
A
#
# COMPACT_ATOMS: atom_id res chain seq x y z
N GLU A 1 -17.63 12.95 -5.35
CA GLU A 1 -16.48 13.63 -5.97
C GLU A 1 -15.62 12.73 -6.86
N PRO A 2 -15.35 13.13 -8.11
CA PRO A 2 -14.30 12.54 -8.96
C PRO A 2 -12.92 12.62 -8.29
N ALA A 3 -12.04 11.65 -8.54
CA ALA A 3 -10.67 11.66 -7.99
C ALA A 3 -9.74 12.65 -8.69
N THR A 4 -10.03 12.98 -9.95
CA THR A 4 -9.21 13.89 -10.78
C THR A 4 -10.08 14.90 -11.51
N LEU A 5 -9.45 15.99 -11.95
CA LEU A 5 -10.02 16.95 -12.89
C LEU A 5 -9.02 17.14 -14.04
N PRO A 6 -9.36 16.71 -15.29
CA PRO A 6 -10.61 16.10 -15.69
C PRO A 6 -10.85 14.70 -15.06
N PRO A 7 -12.12 14.24 -14.95
CA PRO A 7 -12.41 12.89 -14.46
C PRO A 7 -11.81 11.81 -15.34
N SER A 8 -11.26 10.75 -14.72
CA SER A 8 -10.73 9.58 -15.43
C SER A 8 -11.49 8.31 -15.08
N GLU A 9 -11.62 7.40 -16.04
CA GLU A 9 -12.16 6.05 -15.83
C GLU A 9 -11.10 5.06 -15.31
N ARG A 10 -9.82 5.44 -15.44
CA ARG A 10 -8.67 4.63 -15.06
C ARG A 10 -7.61 5.48 -14.37
N ILE A 11 -7.11 5.01 -13.23
CA ILE A 11 -6.03 5.65 -12.48
C ILE A 11 -4.99 4.58 -12.12
N ILE A 12 -3.72 4.89 -12.39
CA ILE A 12 -2.58 4.09 -11.95
C ILE A 12 -1.93 4.84 -10.79
N VAL A 13 -1.76 4.18 -9.64
CA VAL A 13 -1.06 4.73 -8.48
C VAL A 13 0.22 3.92 -8.26
N LEU A 14 1.37 4.58 -8.41
CA LEU A 14 2.68 4.03 -8.08
C LEU A 14 2.95 4.22 -6.59
N CYS A 15 3.42 3.15 -5.95
CA CYS A 15 3.78 3.17 -4.56
C CYS A 15 5.28 3.01 -4.41
N ASP A 16 6.00 4.12 -4.17
CA ASP A 16 7.44 4.10 -3.98
C ASP A 16 7.82 3.70 -2.54
N VAL A 17 7.67 2.41 -2.26
CA VAL A 17 8.17 1.77 -1.02
C VAL A 17 9.54 1.12 -1.29
N GLY A 18 10.39 1.79 -2.08
CA GLY A 18 11.69 1.25 -2.48
C GLY A 18 11.54 -0.01 -3.35
N TRP A 19 12.41 -1.00 -3.14
CA TRP A 19 12.48 -2.24 -3.94
C TRP A 19 11.18 -3.05 -3.96
N ILE A 20 10.35 -2.91 -2.92
CA ILE A 20 9.08 -3.62 -2.77
C ILE A 20 8.06 -3.17 -3.83
N SER A 21 8.19 -1.96 -4.38
CA SER A 21 7.35 -1.46 -5.48
C SER A 21 7.39 -2.36 -6.72
N GLN A 22 8.52 -3.06 -6.96
CA GLN A 22 8.69 -3.97 -8.08
C GLN A 22 7.99 -5.32 -7.87
N LEU A 23 7.74 -5.71 -6.60
CA LEU A 23 7.18 -7.02 -6.27
C LEU A 23 5.67 -7.09 -6.52
N TRP A 24 4.96 -5.99 -6.28
CA TRP A 24 3.49 -5.97 -6.30
C TRP A 24 2.90 -5.23 -7.49
N GLY A 25 3.73 -4.48 -8.21
CA GLY A 25 3.28 -3.59 -9.26
C GLY A 25 2.43 -2.43 -8.74
N PRO A 26 1.87 -1.64 -9.66
CA PRO A 26 1.08 -0.47 -9.32
C PRO A 26 -0.33 -0.84 -8.81
N ILE A 27 -0.95 0.07 -8.08
CA ILE A 27 -2.38 -0.02 -7.77
C ILE A 27 -3.14 0.49 -9.00
N VAL A 28 -3.86 -0.41 -9.66
CA VAL A 28 -4.69 -0.09 -10.83
C VAL A 28 -6.14 0.02 -10.42
N ILE A 29 -6.77 1.14 -10.77
CA ILE A 29 -8.17 1.44 -10.45
C ILE A 29 -8.89 1.68 -11.75
N GLU A 30 -9.90 0.85 -12.04
CA GLU A 30 -10.70 0.93 -13.26
C GLU A 30 -12.19 0.92 -12.90
N ARG A 31 -12.95 1.79 -13.57
CA ARG A 31 -14.40 1.89 -13.44
C ARG A 31 -15.01 1.83 -14.84
N SER A 32 -15.44 0.65 -15.26
CA SER A 32 -16.11 0.49 -16.55
C SER A 32 -17.40 1.30 -16.59
N GLY A 33 -17.53 2.22 -17.55
CA GLY A 33 -18.73 3.04 -17.74
C GLY A 33 -18.91 4.16 -16.72
N GLY A 34 -17.84 4.61 -16.06
CA GLY A 34 -17.92 5.71 -15.11
C GLY A 34 -16.56 6.27 -14.69
N ARG A 35 -16.60 7.34 -13.90
CA ARG A 35 -15.40 8.00 -13.37
C ARG A 35 -14.94 7.37 -12.05
N VAL A 36 -13.63 7.27 -11.87
CA VAL A 36 -13.00 6.94 -10.59
C VAL A 36 -13.28 8.08 -9.60
N THR A 37 -13.80 7.74 -8.43
CA THR A 37 -14.08 8.67 -7.34
C THR A 37 -12.97 8.70 -6.31
N ILE A 38 -12.91 9.75 -5.47
CA ILE A 38 -11.98 9.82 -4.34
C ILE A 38 -12.13 8.58 -3.43
N ARG A 39 -13.37 8.12 -3.23
CA ARG A 39 -13.64 6.91 -2.45
C ARG A 39 -13.00 5.67 -3.10
N ASP A 40 -13.20 5.46 -4.40
CA ASP A 40 -12.61 4.31 -5.10
C ASP A 40 -11.07 4.34 -4.97
N LEU A 41 -10.46 5.53 -5.05
CA LEU A 41 -9.03 5.74 -4.84
C LEU A 41 -8.57 5.33 -3.44
N LEU A 42 -9.21 5.87 -2.39
CA LEU A 42 -8.85 5.57 -1.01
C LEU A 42 -9.08 4.11 -0.64
N GLU A 43 -10.19 3.52 -1.08
CA GLU A 43 -10.52 2.12 -0.83
C GLU A 43 -9.51 1.17 -1.49
N ARG A 44 -9.06 1.48 -2.72
CA ARG A 44 -8.07 0.66 -3.42
C ARG A 44 -6.67 0.77 -2.82
N ILE A 45 -6.27 1.96 -2.39
CA ILE A 45 -5.02 2.13 -1.63
C ILE A 45 -5.09 1.32 -0.33
N TYR A 46 -6.19 1.44 0.42
CA TYR A 46 -6.38 0.70 1.66
C TYR A 46 -6.33 -0.83 1.42
N ALA A 47 -7.10 -1.34 0.46
CA ALA A 47 -7.16 -2.76 0.14
C ALA A 47 -5.79 -3.32 -0.31
N PHE A 48 -5.02 -2.54 -1.07
CA PHE A 48 -3.65 -2.91 -1.44
C PHE A 48 -2.81 -3.18 -0.20
N PHE A 49 -2.82 -2.28 0.79
CA PHE A 49 -2.05 -2.47 2.03
C PHE A 49 -2.59 -3.53 2.97
N GLN A 50 -3.89 -3.86 2.90
CA GLN A 50 -4.47 -4.96 3.67
C GLN A 50 -4.18 -6.35 3.09
N THR A 51 -3.58 -6.44 1.90
CA THR A 51 -3.26 -7.73 1.29
C THR A 51 -2.22 -8.47 2.12
N HIS A 52 -2.46 -9.77 2.39
CA HIS A 52 -1.51 -10.63 3.11
C HIS A 52 -0.26 -10.88 2.30
N LEU A 53 0.88 -10.95 2.98
CA LEU A 53 2.12 -11.42 2.38
C LEU A 53 2.08 -12.95 2.30
N THR A 54 2.47 -13.47 1.15
CA THR A 54 2.75 -14.89 0.94
C THR A 54 4.09 -15.26 1.55
N ALA A 55 4.30 -16.55 1.82
CA ALA A 55 5.58 -17.03 2.34
C ALA A 55 6.77 -16.69 1.43
N ALA A 56 6.57 -16.77 0.10
CA ALA A 56 7.59 -16.41 -0.88
C ALA A 56 7.92 -14.91 -0.86
N GLU A 57 6.93 -14.04 -0.67
CA GLU A 57 7.16 -12.60 -0.51
C GLU A 57 7.93 -12.30 0.78
N VAL A 58 7.58 -12.96 1.90
CA VAL A 58 8.30 -12.81 3.17
C VAL A 58 9.75 -13.27 3.02
N GLU A 59 9.98 -14.43 2.42
CA GLU A 59 11.33 -14.95 2.16
C GLU A 59 12.13 -14.01 1.27
N HIS A 60 11.55 -13.54 0.16
CA HIS A 60 12.19 -12.60 -0.74
C HIS A 60 12.58 -11.30 -0.02
N ILE A 61 11.64 -10.65 0.69
CA ILE A 61 11.90 -9.41 1.44
C ILE A 61 13.00 -9.62 2.48
N SER A 62 12.97 -10.75 3.18
CA SER A 62 13.96 -11.11 4.20
C SER A 62 15.36 -11.31 3.61
N SER A 63 15.46 -11.76 2.35
CA SER A 63 16.73 -11.98 1.67
C SER A 63 17.41 -10.70 1.17
N LEU A 64 16.67 -9.59 1.04
CA LEU A 64 17.21 -8.34 0.48
C LEU A 64 18.24 -7.68 1.41
N GLU A 65 18.01 -7.70 2.73
CA GLU A 65 18.94 -7.16 3.72
C GLU A 65 18.90 -7.96 5.04
N PRO A 66 20.03 -8.08 5.78
CA PRO A 66 20.15 -8.97 6.95
C PRO A 66 19.13 -8.77 8.08
N ASN A 67 18.48 -7.59 8.18
CA ASN A 67 17.53 -7.29 9.25
C ASN A 67 16.09 -7.04 8.77
N ASN A 68 15.78 -7.26 7.48
CA ASN A 68 14.45 -6.98 6.95
C ASN A 68 13.35 -7.81 7.61
N TYR A 69 13.64 -9.09 7.90
CA TYR A 69 12.69 -9.94 8.60
C TYR A 69 12.36 -9.41 10.00
N GLY A 70 13.37 -8.97 10.75
CA GLY A 70 13.19 -8.37 12.08
C GLY A 70 12.32 -7.11 12.02
N LEU A 71 12.61 -6.20 11.08
CA LEU A 71 11.82 -4.98 10.87
C LEU A 71 10.37 -5.28 10.49
N LEU A 72 10.14 -6.29 9.65
CA LEU A 72 8.82 -6.74 9.25
C LEU A 72 8.03 -7.32 10.43
N VAL A 73 8.67 -8.18 11.23
CA VAL A 73 8.09 -8.74 12.46
C VAL A 73 7.75 -7.63 13.46
N ASP A 74 8.63 -6.65 13.65
CA ASP A 74 8.40 -5.52 14.55
C ASP A 74 7.24 -4.64 14.09
N ALA A 75 7.10 -4.39 12.77
CA ALA A 75 5.98 -3.66 12.21
C ALA A 75 4.66 -4.42 12.40
N TYR A 76 4.66 -5.72 12.10
CA TYR A 76 3.55 -6.63 12.31
C TYR A 76 3.11 -6.67 13.78
N GLN A 77 4.05 -6.85 14.71
CA GLN A 77 3.77 -6.84 16.15
C GLN A 77 3.19 -5.49 16.59
N ARG A 78 3.76 -4.37 16.13
CA ARG A 78 3.22 -3.04 16.44
C ARG A 78 1.80 -2.86 15.92
N ARG A 79 1.45 -3.41 14.75
CA ARG A 79 0.07 -3.38 14.23
C ARG A 79 -0.86 -4.19 15.12
N THR A 80 -0.51 -5.44 15.41
CA THR A 80 -1.40 -6.39 16.10
C THR A 80 -1.51 -6.16 17.61
N THR A 81 -0.49 -5.60 18.26
CA THR A 81 -0.48 -5.39 19.72
C THR A 81 -0.98 -4.01 20.16
N GLN A 82 -1.44 -3.19 19.22
CA GLN A 82 -2.01 -1.88 19.52
C GLN A 82 -3.15 -1.98 20.53
N ARG A 83 -3.04 -1.23 21.63
CA ARG A 83 -4.00 -1.24 22.75
C ARG A 83 -5.46 -1.03 22.32
N ARG A 84 -5.67 -0.28 21.23
CA ARG A 84 -7.00 -0.03 20.64
C ARG A 84 -7.66 -1.27 20.02
N LEU A 85 -6.92 -2.33 19.73
CA LEU A 85 -7.47 -3.55 19.13
C LEU A 85 -8.29 -4.38 20.13
N GLY A 86 -7.99 -4.29 21.43
CA GLY A 86 -8.72 -5.02 22.47
C GLY A 86 -8.87 -6.51 22.14
N VAL A 87 -10.12 -6.95 21.95
CA VAL A 87 -10.48 -8.35 21.62
C VAL A 87 -10.06 -8.78 20.21
N LEU A 88 -9.76 -7.85 19.29
CA LEU A 88 -9.35 -8.15 17.91
C LEU A 88 -7.88 -8.52 17.78
N ARG A 89 -7.07 -8.33 18.83
CA ARG A 89 -5.64 -8.63 18.80
C ARG A 89 -5.35 -10.05 18.34
N ASP A 90 -6.03 -11.03 18.94
CA ASP A 90 -5.76 -12.44 18.67
C ASP A 90 -6.30 -12.88 17.30
N TRP A 91 -7.21 -12.11 16.70
CA TRP A 91 -7.64 -12.29 15.32
C TRP A 91 -6.62 -11.71 14.35
N GLU A 92 -6.23 -10.45 14.53
CA GLU A 92 -5.19 -9.78 13.73
C GLU A 92 -3.86 -10.56 13.75
N TRP A 93 -3.53 -11.20 14.88
CA TRP A 93 -2.35 -12.07 14.99
C TRP A 93 -2.46 -13.37 14.16
N ARG A 94 -3.68 -13.88 13.94
CA ARG A 94 -3.88 -15.11 13.14
C ARG A 94 -3.89 -14.84 11.65
N GLU A 95 -4.30 -13.65 11.25
CA GLU A 95 -4.33 -13.22 9.85
C GLU A 95 -2.92 -13.04 9.25
N GLY A 96 -1.92 -12.80 10.09
CA GLY A 96 -0.51 -12.75 9.68
C GLY A 96 -0.08 -11.40 9.11
N MET A 97 1.07 -11.40 8.42
CA MET A 97 1.73 -10.20 7.90
C MET A 97 1.00 -9.67 6.66
N ARG A 98 0.93 -8.34 6.54
CA ARG A 98 0.28 -7.62 5.44
C ARG A 98 1.27 -6.68 4.78
N ARG A 99 0.98 -6.25 3.56
CA ARG A 99 1.80 -5.26 2.82
C ARG A 99 2.03 -3.97 3.61
N VAL A 100 1.08 -3.56 4.45
CA VAL A 100 1.23 -2.41 5.35
C VAL A 100 2.42 -2.55 6.32
N ASP A 101 2.79 -3.77 6.70
CA ASP A 101 3.90 -4.02 7.63
C ASP A 101 5.26 -3.77 6.94
N CYS A 102 5.29 -3.70 5.61
CA CYS A 102 6.48 -3.36 4.83
C CYS A 102 6.74 -1.85 4.76
N LEU A 103 5.82 -1.00 5.24
CA LEU A 103 6.01 0.45 5.28
C LEU A 103 6.99 0.91 6.39
N GLY A 104 7.38 0.01 7.30
CA GLY A 104 8.38 0.27 8.34
C GLY A 104 7.98 1.35 9.35
N ASP A 105 8.62 2.52 9.25
CA ASP A 105 8.37 3.71 10.06
C ASP A 105 7.58 4.80 9.33
N ARG A 106 7.31 4.64 8.02
CA ARG A 106 6.54 5.57 7.20
C ARG A 106 5.05 5.48 7.51
N ARG A 107 4.63 6.10 8.62
CA ARG A 107 3.27 5.95 9.19
C ARG A 107 2.28 7.01 8.71
N TRP A 108 2.75 8.10 8.13
CA TRP A 108 1.90 9.23 7.77
C TRP A 108 1.70 9.26 6.27
N TRP A 109 0.46 9.00 5.83
CA TRP A 109 0.07 9.25 4.47
C TRP A 109 -0.08 10.76 4.25
N TRP A 110 0.70 11.32 3.32
CA TRP A 110 0.65 12.76 3.02
C TRP A 110 -0.21 13.08 1.80
N GLY A 111 -0.51 12.07 0.98
CA GLY A 111 -1.39 12.23 -0.17
C GLY A 111 -0.93 11.45 -1.39
N VAL A 112 -1.41 11.93 -2.54
CA VAL A 112 -0.99 11.50 -3.86
C VAL A 112 -0.67 12.72 -4.71
N TRP A 113 0.26 12.59 -5.65
CA TRP A 113 0.58 13.65 -6.61
C TRP A 113 0.71 13.10 -8.01
N VAL A 114 0.45 13.93 -9.02
CA VAL A 114 0.53 13.53 -10.42
C VAL A 114 1.96 13.64 -10.95
N THR A 115 2.34 12.67 -11.78
CA THR A 115 3.51 12.76 -12.65
C THR A 115 3.07 12.53 -14.08
N TYR A 116 3.49 13.43 -14.97
CA TYR A 116 3.28 13.34 -16.41
C TYR A 116 4.51 12.73 -17.05
N ASN A 117 4.29 11.72 -17.88
CA ASN A 117 5.34 11.00 -18.59
C ASN A 117 5.59 11.64 -19.97
N SER A 118 6.71 11.31 -20.60
CA SER A 118 7.06 11.83 -21.93
C SER A 118 6.18 11.29 -23.05
N ASP A 119 5.47 10.19 -22.82
CA ASP A 119 4.56 9.53 -23.76
C ASP A 119 3.10 10.02 -23.62
N GLU A 120 2.89 11.20 -23.02
CA GLU A 120 1.58 11.82 -22.76
C GLU A 120 0.70 11.04 -21.78
N THR A 121 1.21 9.97 -21.16
CA THR A 121 0.52 9.30 -20.06
C THR A 121 0.78 9.99 -18.72
N TRP A 122 -0.02 9.66 -17.72
CA TRP A 122 0.17 10.16 -16.37
C TRP A 122 -0.14 9.06 -15.35
N HIS A 123 0.41 9.21 -14.15
CA HIS A 123 0.11 8.37 -13.01
C HIS A 123 0.09 9.20 -11.73
N LEU A 124 -0.50 8.65 -10.68
CA LEU A 124 -0.37 9.18 -9.33
C LEU A 124 0.79 8.48 -8.63
N ASN A 125 1.52 9.21 -7.81
CA ASN A 125 2.48 8.66 -6.87
C ASN A 125 1.89 8.70 -5.47
N LEU A 126 2.14 7.66 -4.68
CA LEU A 126 1.65 7.54 -3.32
C LEU A 126 2.72 7.96 -2.31
N GLY A 127 2.33 8.85 -1.41
CA GLY A 127 3.26 9.53 -0.51
C GLY A 127 3.14 9.11 0.95
N PHE A 128 4.26 8.70 1.53
CA PHE A 128 4.37 8.47 2.97
C PHE A 128 5.51 9.28 3.60
N MET A 129 5.34 9.64 4.88
CA MET A 129 6.33 10.30 5.74
C MET A 129 6.47 9.52 7.06
N ASN A 130 7.59 9.75 7.73
CA ASN A 130 7.90 9.19 9.05
C ASN A 130 7.19 9.94 10.18
#